data_AF-A0A1I7RN85-F1
#
_entry.id   AF-A0A1I7RN85-F1
#
_cell.length_a   1.000
_cell.length_b   1.000
_cell.length_c   1.000
_cell.angle_alpha   90.00
_cell.angle_beta   90.00
_cell.angle_gamma   90.00
#
_symmetry.space_group_name_H-M   'P 1'
#
loop_
_entity.id
_entity.type
_entity.pdbx_description
1 polymer ?
#
loop_
_entity_poly.entity_id
_entity_poly.type
_entity_poly.pdbx_seq_one_letter_code
_entity_poly.pdbx_strand_id
1 'polypeptide(L)'
;MFVHYEKRPKRKNSQCPPGQFRILLRPPAGIPNNHPFGGRSSRKNEAQAVAKCTWPDADVLFVIDSTINIDSSANHRRLLELIKLELSHMKLGRDGVQISVAQFTPTAKYEFGLSAEGFEALERRINSIQYVPCQAQGEQCTRNAASLNTLLKGGLSADAANRIQSPDVMVVISTSLYQPREVNPNELLIKPSSPTHVFLITIGSAAPSTRYLNSLQFAATTTHLAALDFDSLSQLEFPLCESVNSFIGTSDSSHKSGFFKPTLCIVIIVLTAVIALVLTLCLCYAVYHYKSDVRRLEAQLRSERESSRKREEDLINRIRQRSATEKEREKTMMELINESNKIRDHYRDETARREQSMPLPVTLVEPEDVINLDDRTLSTFARSHSFPAPEHPIRVLPPVDVLLLVDSSSSIDLNSFNQVKQVLRSFVADIDIAPSRSRVAVIMFAAEPKVYFGFERYYSVRSVRTALRRMPYLGGPTFLAKALSFAAGVLYQEQNMKRVRHRHRLMPTPRHDRPQVMVVVSDGISDDAFDQEVTHLHERLMVRIAALVTKSFNRERMVPVTRYAGSVFTLDQKEALSIWLWRTQRMWNENFRSYVEREKSFNQEKTPRRNK
;
A
#
# COMPACT_ATOMS: atom_id res chain seq x y z
N MET A 1 -58.82 20.55 23.82
CA MET A 1 -58.66 21.40 22.62
C MET A 1 -57.80 20.64 21.63
N PHE A 2 -58.22 20.63 20.36
CA PHE A 2 -57.80 19.73 19.29
C PHE A 2 -56.32 19.83 18.82
N VAL A 3 -55.72 18.66 18.53
CA VAL A 3 -54.93 18.21 17.34
C VAL A 3 -53.95 19.20 16.65
N HIS A 4 -52.65 18.85 16.54
CA HIS A 4 -51.99 18.42 15.27
C HIS A 4 -50.49 18.05 15.41
N TYR A 5 -49.92 17.51 14.32
CA TYR A 5 -48.87 16.49 14.19
C TYR A 5 -47.57 17.06 13.57
N GLU A 6 -46.45 16.37 13.87
CA GLU A 6 -45.27 16.09 13.01
C GLU A 6 -44.23 17.18 12.62
N LYS A 7 -42.96 16.93 12.98
CA LYS A 7 -41.88 16.50 12.05
C LYS A 7 -40.55 16.24 12.79
N ARG A 8 -40.06 14.99 12.74
CA ARG A 8 -38.66 14.63 13.03
C ARG A 8 -37.86 14.57 11.72
N PRO A 9 -36.60 15.04 11.66
CA PRO A 9 -35.65 14.60 10.65
C PRO A 9 -34.80 13.41 11.15
N LYS A 10 -34.41 12.62 10.16
CA LYS A 10 -33.80 11.29 10.19
C LYS A 10 -32.37 11.29 10.75
N ARG A 11 -32.05 10.33 11.62
CA ARG A 11 -30.68 9.86 11.88
C ARG A 11 -30.19 9.03 10.67
N LYS A 12 -28.99 9.34 10.16
CA LYS A 12 -28.23 8.48 9.24
C LYS A 12 -26.95 7.99 9.95
N ASN A 13 -26.80 6.67 9.94
CA ASN A 13 -25.59 5.85 9.86
C ASN A 13 -24.32 6.30 10.60
N SER A 14 -24.07 5.69 11.77
CA SER A 14 -22.73 5.50 12.32
C SER A 14 -22.15 4.17 11.83
N GLN A 15 -21.18 4.22 10.92
CA GLN A 15 -20.30 3.10 10.59
C GLN A 15 -19.15 3.06 11.61
N CYS A 16 -18.92 1.89 12.21
CA CYS A 16 -17.77 1.60 13.07
C CYS A 16 -16.49 1.36 12.23
N PRO A 17 -15.31 1.87 12.64
CA PRO A 17 -14.01 1.38 12.15
C PRO A 17 -13.55 0.14 12.96
N PRO A 18 -12.67 -0.71 12.41
CA PRO A 18 -12.25 -1.95 13.07
C PRO A 18 -11.12 -1.70 14.10
N GLY A 19 -11.15 -2.46 15.19
CA GLY A 19 -9.98 -2.70 16.06
C GLY A 19 -9.86 -1.84 17.32
N GLN A 20 -10.83 -1.93 18.24
CA GLN A 20 -10.63 -1.57 19.65
C GLN A 20 -11.29 -2.64 20.52
N PHE A 21 -10.49 -3.50 21.17
CA PHE A 21 -11.00 -4.32 22.26
C PHE A 21 -11.03 -3.46 23.53
N ARG A 22 -12.25 -3.10 23.96
CA ARG A 22 -12.50 -2.41 25.23
C ARG A 22 -13.16 -3.41 26.17
N ILE A 23 -12.39 -3.98 27.09
CA ILE A 23 -12.94 -4.81 28.17
C ILE A 23 -13.28 -3.87 29.33
N LEU A 24 -14.58 -3.67 29.58
CA LEU A 24 -15.09 -3.01 30.78
C LEU A 24 -15.58 -4.09 31.74
N LEU A 25 -14.83 -4.36 32.82
CA LEU A 25 -15.32 -5.17 33.94
C LEU A 25 -16.03 -4.24 34.94
N ARG A 26 -17.35 -4.39 35.09
CA ARG A 26 -18.10 -3.87 36.23
C ARG A 26 -18.04 -4.89 37.38
N PRO A 27 -17.88 -4.45 38.64
CA PRO A 27 -17.98 -5.34 39.80
C PRO A 27 -19.45 -5.73 40.07
N PRO A 28 -19.74 -6.95 40.55
CA PRO A 28 -21.11 -7.34 40.91
C PRO A 28 -21.47 -6.82 42.30
N ALA A 29 -22.64 -6.20 42.41
CA ALA A 29 -23.26 -5.84 43.68
C ALA A 29 -24.08 -7.01 44.25
N GLY A 30 -24.20 -7.05 45.58
CA GLY A 30 -24.61 -8.19 46.39
C GLY A 30 -26.02 -8.75 46.18
N ILE A 31 -26.15 -10.02 46.55
CA ILE A 31 -27.37 -10.83 46.68
C ILE A 31 -28.04 -10.53 48.04
N PRO A 32 -29.37 -10.71 48.16
CA PRO A 32 -29.90 -11.39 49.35
C PRO A 32 -30.78 -12.62 49.04
N ASN A 33 -30.82 -13.50 50.03
CA ASN A 33 -31.23 -14.91 50.08
C ASN A 33 -32.70 -15.25 49.76
N ASN A 34 -32.95 -16.47 49.24
CA ASN A 34 -33.79 -17.52 49.86
C ASN A 34 -33.88 -18.83 49.03
N HIS A 35 -33.46 -19.96 49.65
CA HIS A 35 -33.88 -21.39 49.63
C HIS A 35 -34.79 -22.02 48.52
N PRO A 36 -34.89 -23.38 48.40
CA PRO A 36 -33.88 -24.42 48.12
C PRO A 36 -34.40 -25.48 47.07
N PHE A 37 -33.80 -26.69 47.03
CA PHE A 37 -34.04 -27.87 46.15
C PHE A 37 -33.27 -27.84 44.82
N GLY A 38 -32.43 -28.80 44.42
CA GLY A 38 -32.03 -30.12 44.92
C GLY A 38 -31.50 -30.91 43.70
N GLY A 39 -30.29 -31.46 43.74
CA GLY A 39 -29.81 -32.30 42.62
C GLY A 39 -28.30 -32.52 42.48
N ARG A 40 -27.80 -33.56 43.16
CA ARG A 40 -26.64 -34.44 42.88
C ARG A 40 -25.43 -33.92 42.08
N SER A 41 -24.34 -33.76 42.84
CA SER A 41 -22.97 -34.28 42.62
C SER A 41 -22.59 -34.78 41.22
N SER A 42 -21.64 -34.08 40.60
CA SER A 42 -20.38 -34.70 40.18
C SER A 42 -19.30 -33.62 40.07
N ARG A 43 -18.50 -33.46 41.13
CA ARG A 43 -17.24 -32.71 41.12
C ARG A 43 -16.31 -33.35 40.10
N LYS A 44 -16.03 -32.66 38.99
CA LYS A 44 -14.75 -32.79 38.30
C LYS A 44 -13.98 -31.50 38.57
N ASN A 45 -12.91 -31.64 39.35
CA ASN A 45 -11.88 -30.63 39.48
C ASN A 45 -11.17 -30.53 38.13
N GLU A 46 -11.60 -29.61 37.27
CA GLU A 46 -10.74 -29.08 36.21
C GLU A 46 -9.92 -27.95 36.83
N ALA A 47 -8.73 -28.27 37.30
CA ALA A 47 -7.67 -27.28 37.39
C ALA A 47 -7.41 -26.81 35.96
N GLN A 48 -7.93 -25.64 35.58
CA GLN A 48 -7.56 -24.96 34.34
C GLN A 48 -6.04 -24.72 34.39
N ALA A 49 -5.29 -25.50 33.63
CA ALA A 49 -3.92 -25.17 33.30
C ALA A 49 -3.95 -23.85 32.52
N VAL A 50 -3.63 -22.74 33.19
CA VAL A 50 -3.38 -21.46 32.54
C VAL A 50 -2.21 -21.70 31.58
N ALA A 51 -2.45 -21.56 30.28
CA ALA A 51 -1.40 -21.70 29.28
C ALA A 51 -0.29 -20.70 29.59
N LYS A 52 0.91 -21.19 29.92
CA LYS A 52 2.08 -20.36 30.19
C LYS A 52 2.58 -19.81 28.86
N CYS A 53 2.66 -18.49 28.73
CA CYS A 53 3.25 -17.86 27.55
C CYS A 53 4.78 -17.95 27.65
N THR A 54 5.47 -18.17 26.53
CA THR A 54 6.94 -18.17 26.47
C THR A 54 7.37 -17.30 25.30
N TRP A 55 8.31 -16.40 25.53
CA TRP A 55 8.80 -15.49 24.50
C TRP A 55 9.59 -16.25 23.41
N PRO A 56 9.53 -15.78 22.15
CA PRO A 56 10.39 -16.30 21.09
C PRO A 56 11.82 -15.76 21.27
N ASP A 57 12.79 -16.44 20.64
CA ASP A 57 14.19 -15.97 20.65
C ASP A 57 14.30 -14.62 19.94
N ALA A 58 14.78 -13.59 20.66
CA ALA A 58 14.84 -12.22 20.17
C ALA A 58 15.90 -11.38 20.91
N ASP A 59 16.31 -10.27 20.32
CA ASP A 59 17.06 -9.21 21.01
C ASP A 59 16.09 -8.12 21.46
N VAL A 60 15.97 -7.90 22.77
CA VAL A 60 14.90 -7.10 23.37
C VAL A 60 15.47 -5.87 24.05
N LEU A 61 14.98 -4.69 23.65
CA LEU A 61 15.22 -3.42 24.32
C LEU A 61 13.98 -2.97 25.08
N PHE A 62 14.08 -2.92 26.41
CA PHE A 62 13.09 -2.23 27.24
C PHE A 62 13.47 -0.76 27.39
N VAL A 63 12.54 0.11 27.01
CA VAL A 63 12.64 1.56 27.17
C VAL A 63 11.64 2.01 28.22
N ILE A 64 12.16 2.65 29.26
CA ILE A 64 11.40 3.06 30.44
C ILE A 64 11.30 4.59 30.49
N ASP A 65 10.08 5.09 30.63
CA ASP A 65 9.83 6.49 30.93
C ASP A 65 10.34 6.84 32.34
N SER A 66 11.20 7.83 32.40
CA SER A 66 11.69 8.42 33.65
C SER A 66 11.54 9.95 33.63
N THR A 67 10.57 10.44 32.84
CA THR A 67 10.13 11.83 32.90
C THR A 67 9.42 12.11 34.22
N ILE A 68 9.23 13.40 34.51
CA ILE A 68 8.51 13.85 35.70
C ILE A 68 7.06 13.33 35.78
N ASN A 69 6.49 12.89 34.65
CA ASN A 69 5.12 12.36 34.58
C ASN A 69 4.96 11.00 35.28
N ILE A 70 6.06 10.32 35.60
CA ILE A 70 6.05 9.13 36.44
C ILE A 70 5.71 9.47 37.90
N ASP A 71 5.80 10.74 38.28
CA ASP A 71 5.42 11.35 39.56
C ASP A 71 6.19 10.87 40.82
N SER A 72 6.64 9.61 40.88
CA SER A 72 7.22 9.02 42.07
C SER A 72 8.15 7.83 41.77
N SER A 73 9.14 7.61 42.65
CA SER A 73 10.01 6.42 42.56
C SER A 73 9.25 5.11 42.77
N ALA A 74 8.08 5.15 43.42
CA ALA A 74 7.23 3.97 43.59
C ALA A 74 6.56 3.55 42.28
N ASN A 75 6.10 4.51 41.46
CA ASN A 75 5.54 4.25 40.14
C ASN A 75 6.61 3.80 39.15
N HIS A 76 7.81 4.39 39.22
CA HIS A 76 8.97 3.91 38.47
C HIS A 76 9.30 2.44 38.77
N ARG A 77 9.29 2.02 40.05
CA ARG A 77 9.49 0.61 40.41
C ARG A 77 8.46 -0.32 39.78
N ARG A 78 7.20 0.09 39.65
CA ARG A 78 6.17 -0.73 38.97
C ARG A 78 6.48 -0.98 37.51
N LEU A 79 7.16 -0.05 36.83
CA LEU A 79 7.66 -0.28 35.47
C LEU A 79 8.72 -1.38 35.44
N LEU A 80 9.64 -1.36 36.42
CA LEU A 80 10.69 -2.38 36.58
C LEU A 80 10.10 -3.74 36.93
N GLU A 81 9.04 -3.79 37.75
CA GLU A 81 8.32 -5.03 38.08
C GLU A 81 7.71 -5.71 36.84
N LEU A 82 7.10 -4.93 35.92
CA LEU A 82 6.60 -5.49 34.67
C LEU A 82 7.73 -6.13 33.85
N ILE A 83 8.89 -5.47 33.75
CA ILE A 83 10.04 -6.02 33.03
C ILE A 83 10.45 -7.36 33.66
N LYS A 84 10.61 -7.41 34.99
CA LYS A 84 10.96 -8.64 35.73
C LYS A 84 9.96 -9.77 35.51
N LEU A 85 8.68 -9.43 35.46
CA LEU A 85 7.61 -10.39 35.17
C LEU A 85 7.78 -11.01 33.78
N GLU A 86 8.10 -10.20 32.76
CA GLU A 86 8.38 -10.67 31.40
C GLU A 86 9.66 -11.51 31.31
N LEU A 87 10.73 -11.13 32.03
CA LEU A 87 11.97 -11.92 32.09
C LEU A 87 11.72 -13.37 32.53
N SER A 88 10.70 -13.62 33.37
CA SER A 88 10.34 -14.96 33.83
C SER A 88 9.75 -15.87 32.75
N HIS A 89 9.31 -15.29 31.63
CA HIS A 89 8.78 -15.99 30.44
C HIS A 89 9.79 -16.08 29.30
N MET A 90 11.02 -15.60 29.51
CA MET A 90 12.07 -15.59 28.49
C MET A 90 13.11 -16.68 28.75
N LYS A 91 13.53 -17.36 27.67
CA LYS A 91 14.70 -18.22 27.69
C LYS A 91 15.96 -17.35 27.57
N LEU A 92 16.45 -16.82 28.68
CA LEU A 92 17.59 -15.90 28.70
C LEU A 92 18.90 -16.61 28.38
N GLY A 93 19.72 -16.02 27.51
CA GLY A 93 21.06 -16.54 27.21
C GLY A 93 21.54 -16.26 25.78
N ARG A 94 22.73 -16.77 25.44
CA ARG A 94 23.36 -16.52 24.14
C ARG A 94 22.54 -17.04 22.96
N ASP A 95 21.91 -18.20 23.14
CA ASP A 95 21.10 -18.90 22.13
C ASP A 95 19.59 -18.69 22.35
N GLY A 96 19.22 -17.70 23.15
CA GLY A 96 17.82 -17.40 23.49
C GLY A 96 17.54 -15.91 23.37
N VAL A 97 16.92 -15.32 24.38
CA VAL A 97 16.63 -13.89 24.47
C VAL A 97 17.82 -13.14 25.09
N GLN A 98 18.23 -12.04 24.46
CA GLN A 98 19.19 -11.08 25.04
C GLN A 98 18.48 -9.76 25.33
N ILE A 99 18.82 -9.12 26.45
CA ILE A 99 18.08 -7.94 26.94
C ILE A 99 18.99 -6.74 27.11
N SER A 100 18.51 -5.59 26.66
CA SER A 100 19.04 -4.27 26.97
C SER A 100 17.95 -3.41 27.63
N VAL A 101 18.37 -2.45 28.46
CA VAL A 101 17.46 -1.54 29.17
C VAL A 101 17.96 -0.11 29.04
N ALA A 102 17.05 0.78 28.64
CA ALA A 102 17.29 2.21 28.57
C ALA A 102 16.17 2.99 29.27
N GLN A 103 16.51 4.14 29.83
CA GLN A 103 15.58 5.14 30.33
C GLN A 103 15.58 6.36 29.39
N PHE A 104 14.47 7.09 29.34
CA PHE A 104 14.46 8.43 28.76
C PHE A 104 14.06 9.50 29.78
N THR A 105 14.89 10.53 29.93
CA THR A 105 14.81 11.54 31.00
C THR A 105 15.18 12.96 30.53
N PRO A 106 14.36 13.67 29.76
CA PRO A 106 14.01 13.40 28.35
C PRO A 106 15.17 13.04 27.40
N THR A 107 16.44 13.02 27.80
CA THR A 107 17.55 12.46 27.00
C THR A 107 17.62 10.94 27.14
N ALA A 108 18.27 10.24 26.20
CA ALA A 108 18.42 8.78 26.27
C ALA A 108 19.54 8.40 27.25
N LYS A 109 19.25 7.49 28.18
CA LYS A 109 20.22 6.93 29.14
C LYS A 109 20.17 5.40 29.06
N TYR A 110 21.28 4.77 28.69
CA TYR A 110 21.37 3.30 28.66
C TYR A 110 21.82 2.80 30.02
N GLU A 111 20.99 2.00 30.68
CA GLU A 111 21.38 1.34 31.93
C GLU A 111 22.30 0.17 31.63
N PHE A 112 22.01 -0.56 30.55
CA PHE A 112 22.90 -1.55 29.98
C PHE A 112 22.53 -1.97 28.55
N GLY A 113 23.55 -2.36 27.78
CA GLY A 113 23.41 -2.94 26.44
C GLY A 113 23.00 -4.42 26.47
N LEU A 114 22.89 -5.04 25.29
CA LEU A 114 22.41 -6.43 25.16
C LEU A 114 23.26 -7.38 26.02
N SER A 115 22.57 -8.08 26.91
CA SER A 115 23.16 -9.00 27.87
C SER A 115 22.59 -10.39 27.67
N ALA A 116 23.49 -11.39 27.64
CA ALA A 116 23.16 -12.82 27.63
C ALA A 116 23.22 -13.44 29.04
N GLU A 117 23.13 -12.61 30.08
CA GLU A 117 23.10 -13.03 31.49
C GLU A 117 21.79 -13.75 31.85
N GLY A 118 21.84 -14.60 32.88
CA GLY A 118 20.66 -15.27 33.42
C GLY A 118 19.77 -14.36 34.28
N PHE A 119 18.58 -14.87 34.61
CA PHE A 119 17.52 -14.14 35.33
C PHE A 119 18.02 -13.41 36.59
N GLU A 120 18.70 -14.10 37.51
CA GLU A 120 19.15 -13.54 38.80
C GLU A 120 20.15 -12.37 38.66
N ALA A 121 20.98 -12.38 37.62
CA ALA A 121 21.93 -11.30 37.35
C ALA A 121 21.22 -10.07 36.78
N LEU A 122 20.33 -10.28 35.80
CA LEU A 122 19.53 -9.22 35.21
C LEU A 122 18.57 -8.60 36.22
N GLU A 123 17.94 -9.40 37.08
CA GLU A 123 17.06 -8.92 38.15
C GLU A 123 17.79 -7.97 39.10
N ARG A 124 19.02 -8.31 39.54
CA ARG A 124 19.83 -7.43 40.40
C ARG A 124 20.16 -6.10 39.72
N ARG A 125 20.48 -6.13 38.43
CA ARG A 125 20.77 -4.91 37.64
C ARG A 125 19.52 -4.05 37.49
N ILE A 126 18.38 -4.65 37.15
CA ILE A 126 17.10 -3.96 37.02
C ILE A 126 16.69 -3.31 38.34
N ASN A 127 16.82 -4.02 39.45
CA ASN A 127 16.52 -3.47 40.79
C ASN A 127 17.46 -2.32 41.20
N SER A 128 18.64 -2.19 40.58
CA SER A 128 19.58 -1.08 40.84
C SER A 128 19.27 0.20 40.03
N ILE A 129 18.36 0.14 39.06
CA ILE A 129 18.00 1.27 38.21
C ILE A 129 17.26 2.32 39.04
N GLN A 130 17.79 3.54 39.07
CA GLN A 130 17.21 4.65 39.82
C GLN A 130 16.33 5.54 38.93
N TYR A 131 15.21 6.00 39.51
CA TYR A 131 14.38 7.06 38.95
C TYR A 131 15.07 8.41 39.13
N VAL A 132 15.46 9.04 38.02
CA VAL A 132 16.13 10.36 38.02
C VAL A 132 15.42 11.28 37.02
N PRO A 133 14.39 12.04 37.45
CA PRO A 133 13.70 12.96 36.56
C PRO A 133 14.56 14.21 36.32
N CYS A 134 14.49 14.73 35.10
CA CYS A 134 15.45 15.72 34.63
C CYS A 134 15.42 17.07 35.37
N GLN A 135 14.30 17.45 36.01
CA GLN A 135 14.23 18.71 36.77
C GLN A 135 14.91 18.65 38.16
N ALA A 136 15.45 17.50 38.59
CA ALA A 136 16.10 17.37 39.90
C ALA A 136 17.49 18.03 39.99
N GLN A 137 18.08 18.50 38.87
CA GLN A 137 19.49 18.96 38.84
C GLN A 137 19.76 20.31 38.14
N GLY A 138 18.74 21.13 37.86
CA GLY A 138 18.97 22.49 37.30
C GLY A 138 19.56 22.53 35.88
N GLU A 139 19.66 21.40 35.18
CA GLU A 139 20.19 21.31 33.82
C GLU A 139 19.12 21.55 32.74
N GLN A 140 19.57 22.05 31.59
CA GLN A 140 18.72 22.38 30.45
C GLN A 140 18.33 21.13 29.65
N CYS A 141 17.44 20.33 30.23
CA CYS A 141 16.85 19.09 29.74
C CYS A 141 16.18 19.16 28.36
N THR A 142 15.99 20.35 27.80
CA THR A 142 15.11 20.57 26.65
C THR A 142 15.82 20.52 25.30
N ARG A 143 17.16 20.49 25.24
CA ARG A 143 17.86 20.61 23.95
C ARG A 143 17.88 19.33 23.11
N ASN A 144 17.93 18.14 23.72
CA ASN A 144 18.15 16.87 23.01
C ASN A 144 17.22 15.75 23.52
N ALA A 145 15.91 15.89 23.31
CA ALA A 145 14.96 14.83 23.68
C ALA A 145 15.26 13.53 22.91
N ALA A 146 15.23 12.39 23.61
CA ALA A 146 15.38 11.06 23.04
C ALA A 146 14.26 10.79 22.05
N SER A 147 14.64 10.33 20.86
CA SER A 147 13.71 9.71 19.93
C SER A 147 13.79 8.20 20.06
N LEU A 148 12.79 7.49 19.52
CA LEU A 148 12.86 6.04 19.38
C LEU A 148 14.07 5.62 18.54
N ASN A 149 14.42 6.39 17.52
CA ASN A 149 15.61 6.16 16.69
C ASN A 149 16.90 6.21 17.50
N THR A 150 17.03 7.21 18.39
CA THR A 150 18.20 7.35 19.26
C THR A 150 18.30 6.15 20.19
N LEU A 151 17.20 5.78 20.85
CA LEU A 151 17.12 4.66 21.79
C LEU A 151 17.43 3.32 21.13
N LEU A 152 16.88 3.07 19.94
CA LEU A 152 17.21 1.88 19.15
C LEU A 152 18.69 1.85 18.78
N LYS A 153 19.29 2.99 18.43
CA LYS A 153 20.71 3.07 18.06
C LYS A 153 21.63 2.64 19.19
N GLY A 154 21.37 2.99 20.44
CA GLY A 154 22.24 2.55 21.53
C GLY A 154 21.85 1.20 22.14
N GLY A 155 20.59 0.80 22.05
CA GLY A 155 20.09 -0.43 22.68
C GLY A 155 20.10 -1.67 21.80
N LEU A 156 20.04 -1.52 20.47
CA LEU A 156 19.90 -2.60 19.47
C LEU A 156 20.76 -2.36 18.21
N SER A 157 21.86 -1.61 18.27
CA SER A 157 22.79 -1.53 17.12
C SER A 157 23.83 -2.65 17.13
N ALA A 158 24.56 -2.79 16.02
CA ALA A 158 25.70 -3.70 15.93
C ALA A 158 26.77 -3.41 17.00
N ASP A 159 26.96 -2.14 17.36
CA ASP A 159 27.87 -1.72 18.44
C ASP A 159 27.38 -2.16 19.83
N ALA A 160 26.09 -2.49 19.95
CA ALA A 160 25.45 -3.01 21.15
C ALA A 160 25.39 -4.55 21.18
N ALA A 161 26.18 -5.24 20.33
CA ALA A 161 26.21 -6.71 20.19
C ALA A 161 24.92 -7.36 19.64
N ASN A 162 24.10 -6.60 18.90
CA ASN A 162 22.87 -7.12 18.26
C ASN A 162 23.16 -8.26 17.25
N ARG A 163 22.40 -9.35 17.37
CA ARG A 163 22.45 -10.52 16.50
C ARG A 163 21.58 -10.31 15.26
N ILE A 164 22.24 -10.23 14.10
CA ILE A 164 21.58 -10.07 12.77
C ILE A 164 20.52 -11.15 12.48
N GLN A 165 20.69 -12.37 13.01
CA GLN A 165 19.79 -13.50 12.76
C GLN A 165 18.58 -13.54 13.69
N SER A 166 18.57 -12.74 14.76
CA SER A 166 17.49 -12.68 15.73
C SER A 166 16.61 -11.44 15.45
N PRO A 167 15.29 -11.54 15.62
CA PRO A 167 14.40 -10.39 15.51
C PRO A 167 14.66 -9.40 16.65
N ASP A 168 14.56 -8.11 16.34
CA ASP A 168 14.71 -7.02 17.30
C ASP A 168 13.33 -6.65 17.86
N VAL A 169 13.20 -6.55 19.18
CA VAL A 169 11.98 -6.12 19.86
C VAL A 169 12.27 -4.91 20.74
N MET A 170 11.52 -3.83 20.55
CA MET A 170 11.56 -2.66 21.41
C MET A 170 10.24 -2.54 22.17
N VAL A 171 10.29 -2.59 23.49
CA VAL A 171 9.13 -2.37 24.36
C VAL A 171 9.28 -1.00 25.02
N VAL A 172 8.42 -0.06 24.65
CA VAL A 172 8.42 1.31 25.16
C VAL A 172 7.30 1.46 26.18
N ILE A 173 7.67 1.67 27.44
CA ILE A 173 6.73 1.85 28.56
C ILE A 173 6.73 3.31 28.96
N SER A 174 5.63 4.01 28.69
CA SER A 174 5.53 5.46 28.90
C SER A 174 4.17 5.89 29.42
N THR A 175 4.14 7.02 30.10
CA THR A 175 2.87 7.67 30.44
C THR A 175 2.18 8.21 29.20
N SER A 176 0.86 8.32 29.22
CA SER A 176 0.10 8.95 28.13
C SER A 176 0.44 10.44 27.90
N LEU A 177 1.06 11.08 28.90
CA LEU A 177 1.45 12.48 28.90
C LEU A 177 2.75 12.74 28.13
N TYR A 178 3.52 11.69 27.82
CA TYR A 178 4.74 11.81 27.05
C TYR A 178 4.75 10.81 25.88
N GLN A 179 5.12 11.30 24.70
CA GLN A 179 5.08 10.54 23.45
C GLN A 179 6.42 10.76 22.71
N PRO A 180 7.39 9.84 22.88
CA PRO A 180 8.70 9.98 22.24
C PRO A 180 8.54 9.99 20.72
N ARG A 181 9.17 10.96 20.04
CA ARG A 181 9.12 11.01 18.58
C ARG A 181 9.86 9.83 17.98
N GLU A 182 9.47 9.42 16.77
CA GLU A 182 10.21 8.42 16.02
C GLU A 182 11.65 8.89 15.76
N VAL A 183 11.81 10.06 15.16
CA VAL A 183 13.09 10.63 14.75
C VAL A 183 13.09 12.12 15.08
N ASN A 184 14.22 12.64 15.56
CA ASN A 184 14.39 14.08 15.75
C ASN A 184 14.70 14.80 14.43
N PRO A 185 14.39 16.11 14.29
CA PRO A 185 14.54 16.85 13.03
C PRO A 185 15.94 16.77 12.37
N ASN A 186 17.00 16.65 13.16
CA ASN A 186 18.39 16.61 12.69
C ASN A 186 19.03 15.23 12.87
N GLU A 187 18.21 14.18 12.99
CA GLU A 187 18.67 12.83 13.25
C GLU A 187 18.54 11.97 12.00
N LEU A 188 19.59 11.21 11.69
CA LEU A 188 19.54 10.23 10.62
C LEU A 188 18.81 8.97 11.10
N LEU A 189 17.84 8.52 10.30
CA LEU A 189 17.19 7.23 10.48
C LEU A 189 18.22 6.12 10.54
N ILE A 190 18.14 5.24 11.54
CA ILE A 190 18.99 4.06 11.61
C ILE A 190 18.56 3.03 10.57
N LYS A 191 19.56 2.36 10.00
CA LYS A 191 19.38 1.10 9.29
C LYS A 191 19.47 -0.01 10.33
N PRO A 192 18.36 -0.62 10.75
CA PRO A 192 18.41 -1.66 11.77
C PRO A 192 19.15 -2.90 11.24
N SER A 193 19.84 -3.60 12.14
CA SER A 193 20.64 -4.78 11.81
C SER A 193 19.74 -5.98 11.47
N SER A 194 18.60 -6.08 12.14
CA SER A 194 17.56 -7.08 11.92
C SER A 194 16.17 -6.40 11.90
N PRO A 195 15.09 -7.13 11.60
CA PRO A 195 13.73 -6.58 11.63
C PRO A 195 13.34 -6.13 13.04
N THR A 196 13.01 -4.86 13.21
CA THR A 196 12.63 -4.28 14.51
C THR A 196 11.11 -4.20 14.65
N HIS A 197 10.58 -4.73 15.75
CA HIS A 197 9.18 -4.65 16.16
C HIS A 197 9.03 -3.75 17.39
N VAL A 198 8.11 -2.79 17.34
CA VAL A 198 7.92 -1.84 18.45
C VAL A 198 6.58 -2.07 19.13
N PHE A 199 6.62 -2.29 20.44
CA PHE A 199 5.47 -2.43 21.32
C PHE A 199 5.41 -1.20 22.22
N LEU A 200 4.34 -0.42 22.10
CA LEU A 200 4.12 0.77 22.93
C LEU A 200 3.13 0.44 24.03
N ILE A 201 3.57 0.53 25.27
CA ILE A 201 2.74 0.44 26.47
C ILE A 201 2.50 1.85 26.99
N THR A 202 1.25 2.31 26.96
CA THR A 202 0.88 3.61 27.53
C THR A 202 0.14 3.45 28.84
N ILE A 203 0.57 4.20 29.85
CA ILE A 203 -0.04 4.22 31.18
C ILE A 203 -0.87 5.48 31.35
N GLY A 204 -2.12 5.31 31.77
CA GLY A 204 -3.06 6.39 32.05
C GLY A 204 -4.33 6.32 31.21
N SER A 205 -5.31 7.13 31.60
CA SER A 205 -6.65 7.16 30.99
C SER A 205 -6.69 7.81 29.61
N ALA A 206 -5.66 8.56 29.23
CA ALA A 206 -5.57 9.15 27.90
C ALA A 206 -4.92 8.16 26.93
N ALA A 207 -5.70 7.64 25.98
CA ALA A 207 -5.10 6.91 24.87
C ALA A 207 -4.12 7.84 24.11
N PRO A 208 -2.97 7.33 23.65
CA PRO A 208 -2.12 8.12 22.77
C PRO A 208 -2.94 8.58 21.56
N SER A 209 -2.64 9.79 21.09
CA SER A 209 -3.38 10.33 19.96
C SER A 209 -3.26 9.38 18.77
N THR A 210 -4.36 9.10 18.07
CA THR A 210 -4.34 8.30 16.83
C THR A 210 -3.34 8.88 15.83
N ARG A 211 -3.19 10.21 15.84
CA ARG A 211 -2.15 10.95 15.09
C ARG A 211 -0.73 10.52 15.48
N TYR A 212 -0.42 10.35 16.76
CA TYR A 212 0.89 9.91 17.22
C TYR A 212 1.17 8.45 16.86
N LEU A 213 0.23 7.53 17.09
CA LEU A 213 0.39 6.13 16.68
C LEU A 213 0.58 6.03 15.16
N ASN A 214 -0.19 6.81 14.39
CA ASN A 214 -0.03 6.94 12.95
C ASN A 214 1.20 7.77 12.52
N SER A 215 2.04 8.24 13.44
CA SER A 215 3.27 8.97 13.10
C SER A 215 4.53 8.11 13.19
N LEU A 216 4.45 6.92 13.79
CA LEU A 216 5.56 6.00 13.97
C LEU A 216 5.67 5.04 12.76
N GLN A 217 6.88 4.90 12.21
CA GLN A 217 7.21 3.99 11.11
C GLN A 217 8.19 2.86 11.49
N PHE A 218 8.72 2.84 12.72
CA PHE A 218 9.49 1.70 13.21
C PHE A 218 8.57 0.48 13.24
N ALA A 219 8.96 -0.52 12.45
CA ALA A 219 8.24 -1.76 12.20
C ALA A 219 7.07 -1.64 11.22
N ALA A 220 6.84 -2.75 10.52
CA ALA A 220 5.62 -2.98 9.76
C ALA A 220 4.37 -2.97 10.66
N THR A 221 4.56 -2.95 11.98
CA THR A 221 3.57 -3.23 13.02
C THR A 221 3.98 -2.58 14.34
N THR A 222 3.45 -1.40 14.66
CA THR A 222 3.47 -0.90 16.05
C THR A 222 2.27 -1.48 16.78
N THR A 223 2.50 -2.24 17.85
CA THR A 223 1.42 -2.75 18.69
C THR A 223 1.26 -1.84 19.88
N HIS A 224 0.04 -1.37 20.12
CA HIS A 224 -0.27 -0.50 21.25
C HIS A 224 -1.02 -1.30 22.32
N LEU A 225 -0.48 -1.27 23.53
CA LEU A 225 -1.11 -1.78 24.74
C LEU A 225 -1.32 -0.60 25.70
N ALA A 226 -2.38 -0.66 26.50
CA ALA A 226 -2.70 0.39 27.45
C ALA A 226 -2.98 -0.20 28.83
N ALA A 227 -2.40 0.42 29.86
CA ALA A 227 -2.76 0.20 31.25
C ALA A 227 -3.50 1.45 31.77
N LEU A 228 -4.55 1.25 32.57
CA LEU A 228 -5.33 2.35 33.14
C LEU A 228 -4.49 3.18 34.13
N ASP A 229 -3.63 2.50 34.89
CA ASP A 229 -2.75 3.03 35.93
C ASP A 229 -1.51 2.14 36.09
N PHE A 230 -0.60 2.55 36.97
CA PHE A 230 0.63 1.79 37.25
C PHE A 230 0.36 0.46 37.95
N ASP A 231 -0.71 0.33 38.73
CA ASP A 231 -1.06 -0.91 39.44
C ASP A 231 -1.57 -2.00 38.48
N SER A 232 -2.18 -1.60 37.37
CA SER A 232 -2.70 -2.48 36.33
C SER A 232 -1.61 -3.00 35.37
N LEU A 233 -0.35 -2.55 35.48
CA LEU A 233 0.73 -2.95 34.59
C LEU A 233 0.99 -4.46 34.61
N SER A 234 0.87 -5.10 35.76
CA SER A 234 1.04 -6.56 35.91
C SER A 234 0.05 -7.36 35.06
N GLN A 235 -1.11 -6.79 34.72
CA GLN A 235 -2.11 -7.43 33.86
C GLN A 235 -1.67 -7.49 32.38
N LEU A 236 -0.64 -6.74 32.00
CA LEU A 236 -0.10 -6.72 30.64
C LEU A 236 0.91 -7.85 30.36
N GLU A 237 1.28 -8.63 31.38
CA GLU A 237 2.17 -9.80 31.27
C GLU A 237 1.81 -10.73 30.10
N PHE A 238 0.59 -11.30 30.14
CA PHE A 238 0.13 -12.21 29.11
C PHE A 238 -0.14 -11.50 27.77
N PRO A 239 -0.84 -10.34 27.72
CA PRO A 239 -1.07 -9.61 26.48
C PRO A 239 0.21 -9.22 25.72
N LEU A 240 1.28 -8.83 26.42
CA LEU A 240 2.54 -8.45 25.78
C LEU A 240 3.22 -9.68 25.17
N CYS A 241 3.37 -10.76 25.94
CA CYS A 241 3.97 -11.99 25.46
C CYS A 241 3.20 -12.60 24.26
N GLU A 242 1.86 -12.65 24.33
CA GLU A 242 1.01 -13.10 23.22
C GLU A 242 1.17 -12.21 21.97
N SER A 243 1.24 -10.89 22.17
CA SER A 243 1.45 -9.96 21.07
C SER A 243 2.80 -10.20 20.40
N VAL A 244 3.88 -10.37 21.18
CA VAL A 244 5.21 -10.67 20.65
C VAL A 244 5.21 -11.99 19.88
N ASN A 245 4.61 -13.04 20.44
CA ASN A 245 4.50 -14.35 19.79
C ASN A 245 3.70 -14.32 18.49
N SER A 246 2.60 -13.56 18.44
CA SER A 246 1.79 -13.40 17.23
C SER A 246 2.60 -12.78 16.08
N PHE A 247 3.51 -11.85 16.40
CA PHE A 247 4.32 -11.15 15.39
C PHE A 247 5.61 -11.88 15.01
N ILE A 248 6.30 -12.50 15.98
CA ILE A 248 7.61 -13.13 15.75
C ILE A 248 7.49 -14.64 15.56
N GLY A 249 6.58 -15.31 16.27
CA GLY A 249 6.50 -16.76 16.43
C GLY A 249 6.05 -17.58 15.22
N THR A 250 6.20 -17.10 13.98
CA THR A 250 5.93 -17.91 12.78
C THR A 250 7.16 -18.72 12.34
N SER A 251 7.69 -19.52 13.25
CA SER A 251 8.62 -20.61 12.93
C SER A 251 8.45 -21.73 13.96
N ASP A 252 7.75 -22.78 13.55
CA ASP A 252 7.51 -24.04 14.27
C ASP A 252 6.76 -23.98 15.62
N SER A 253 5.46 -24.25 15.56
CA SER A 253 4.97 -25.56 16.02
C SER A 253 3.46 -25.70 15.85
N SER A 254 3.09 -26.90 15.44
CA SER A 254 1.76 -27.46 15.43
C SER A 254 1.01 -27.26 16.76
N HIS A 255 0.15 -26.25 16.86
CA HIS A 255 -1.00 -26.31 17.74
C HIS A 255 -2.28 -26.23 16.91
N LYS A 256 -2.93 -27.38 16.79
CA LYS A 256 -4.31 -27.53 16.33
C LYS A 256 -5.19 -26.58 17.16
N SER A 257 -5.55 -25.42 16.63
CA SER A 257 -6.61 -24.60 17.19
C SER A 257 -7.95 -25.23 16.86
N GLY A 258 -8.35 -26.20 17.69
CA GLY A 258 -9.72 -26.63 17.78
C GLY A 258 -10.57 -25.50 18.34
N PHE A 259 -11.17 -24.67 17.49
CA PHE A 259 -12.23 -23.75 17.90
C PHE A 259 -13.15 -23.36 16.73
N PHE A 260 -13.76 -24.35 16.06
CA PHE A 260 -14.97 -24.12 15.29
C PHE A 260 -16.09 -24.99 15.85
N LYS A 261 -16.97 -24.37 16.65
CA LYS A 261 -18.25 -24.97 17.02
C LYS A 261 -19.07 -25.16 15.73
N PRO A 262 -19.54 -26.38 15.40
CA PRO A 262 -20.18 -26.71 14.13
C PRO A 262 -21.51 -25.98 13.86
N THR A 263 -22.05 -25.29 14.87
CA THR A 263 -23.32 -24.56 14.76
C THR A 263 -23.21 -23.24 14.00
N LEU A 264 -22.07 -22.54 14.04
CA LEU A 264 -21.92 -21.25 13.35
C LEU A 264 -21.64 -21.42 11.85
N CYS A 265 -20.88 -22.45 11.46
CA CYS A 265 -20.61 -22.77 10.06
C CYS A 265 -21.87 -23.16 9.30
N ILE A 266 -22.77 -23.94 9.91
CA ILE A 266 -24.03 -24.33 9.27
C ILE A 266 -24.91 -23.10 9.03
N VAL A 267 -24.99 -22.17 9.98
CA VAL A 267 -25.78 -20.93 9.81
C VAL A 267 -25.23 -20.07 8.68
N ILE A 268 -23.91 -19.93 8.56
CA ILE A 268 -23.28 -19.16 7.49
C ILE A 268 -23.47 -19.84 6.13
N ILE A 269 -23.37 -21.18 6.05
CA ILE A 269 -23.60 -21.93 4.82
C ILE A 269 -25.08 -21.79 4.37
N VAL A 270 -26.02 -21.86 5.30
CA VAL A 270 -27.45 -21.67 4.98
C VAL A 270 -27.73 -20.23 4.54
N LEU A 271 -27.16 -19.23 5.23
CA LEU A 271 -27.36 -17.83 4.88
C LEU A 271 -26.77 -17.50 3.50
N THR A 272 -25.58 -18.01 3.18
CA THR A 272 -24.95 -17.82 1.87
C THR A 272 -25.74 -18.54 0.76
N ALA A 273 -26.29 -19.71 1.02
CA ALA A 273 -27.16 -20.42 0.07
C ALA A 273 -28.47 -19.65 -0.20
N VAL A 274 -29.08 -19.04 0.82
CA VAL A 274 -30.30 -18.22 0.66
C VAL A 274 -30.00 -16.95 -0.15
N ILE A 275 -28.89 -16.26 0.14
CA ILE A 275 -28.47 -15.07 -0.61
C ILE A 275 -28.19 -15.43 -2.07
N ALA A 276 -27.50 -16.55 -2.32
CA ALA A 276 -27.24 -17.03 -3.67
C ALA A 276 -28.56 -17.30 -4.43
N LEU A 277 -29.53 -17.96 -3.78
CA LEU A 277 -30.83 -18.26 -4.37
C LEU A 277 -31.60 -16.99 -4.76
N VAL A 278 -31.64 -15.99 -3.88
CA VAL A 278 -32.26 -14.68 -4.17
C VAL A 278 -31.57 -13.98 -5.34
N LEU A 279 -30.24 -13.99 -5.39
CA LEU A 279 -29.50 -13.40 -6.50
C LEU A 279 -29.80 -14.11 -7.83
N THR A 280 -29.87 -15.44 -7.85
CA THR A 280 -30.29 -16.18 -9.05
C THR A 280 -31.71 -15.83 -9.49
N LEU A 281 -32.65 -15.71 -8.55
CA LEU A 281 -34.03 -15.33 -8.88
C LEU A 281 -34.12 -13.91 -9.44
N CYS A 282 -33.37 -12.96 -8.88
CA CYS A 282 -33.26 -11.60 -9.42
C CYS A 282 -32.65 -11.60 -10.83
N LEU A 283 -31.64 -12.44 -11.08
CA LEU A 283 -30.98 -12.53 -12.37
C LEU A 283 -31.90 -13.18 -13.43
N CYS A 284 -32.64 -14.23 -13.05
CA CYS A 284 -33.69 -14.82 -13.88
C CYS A 284 -34.80 -13.82 -14.21
N TYR A 285 -35.23 -13.02 -13.24
CA TYR A 285 -36.23 -11.97 -13.45
C TYR A 285 -35.71 -10.89 -14.41
N ALA A 286 -34.46 -10.46 -14.26
CA ALA A 286 -33.84 -9.49 -15.15
C ALA A 286 -33.74 -10.02 -16.60
N VAL A 287 -33.34 -11.29 -16.77
CA VAL A 287 -33.27 -11.94 -18.10
C VAL A 287 -34.66 -12.11 -18.71
N TYR A 288 -35.67 -12.47 -17.90
CA TYR A 288 -37.05 -12.56 -18.36
C TYR A 288 -37.56 -11.20 -18.87
N HIS A 289 -37.34 -10.14 -18.09
CA HIS A 289 -37.75 -8.79 -18.46
C HIS A 289 -37.04 -8.31 -19.73
N TYR A 290 -35.73 -8.52 -19.82
CA TYR A 290 -34.95 -8.19 -21.02
C TYR A 290 -35.47 -8.92 -22.26
N LYS A 291 -35.78 -10.22 -22.14
CA LYS A 291 -36.34 -11.01 -23.25
C LYS A 291 -37.75 -10.54 -23.65
N SER A 292 -38.54 -10.07 -22.70
CA SER A 292 -39.84 -9.42 -22.96
C SER A 292 -39.66 -8.15 -23.79
N ASP A 293 -38.73 -7.29 -23.40
CA ASP A 293 -38.50 -6.01 -24.06
C ASP A 293 -37.93 -6.17 -25.46
N VAL A 294 -37.03 -7.14 -25.66
CA VAL A 294 -36.51 -7.48 -26.99
C VAL A 294 -37.64 -7.93 -27.94
N ARG A 295 -38.58 -8.74 -27.47
CA ARG A 295 -39.74 -9.15 -28.31
C ARG A 295 -40.62 -7.95 -28.69
N ARG A 296 -40.81 -6.98 -27.78
CA ARG A 296 -41.57 -5.75 -28.05
C ARG A 296 -40.86 -4.89 -29.09
N LEU A 297 -39.55 -4.71 -28.96
CA LEU A 297 -38.74 -3.97 -29.92
C LEU A 297 -38.72 -4.64 -31.31
N GLU A 298 -38.57 -5.96 -31.35
CA GLU A 298 -38.60 -6.72 -32.61
C GLU A 298 -39.95 -6.61 -33.32
N ALA A 299 -41.06 -6.58 -32.57
CA ALA A 299 -42.40 -6.39 -33.15
C ALA A 299 -42.55 -4.99 -33.76
N GLN A 300 -42.03 -3.94 -33.10
CA GLN A 300 -42.03 -2.57 -33.62
C GLN A 300 -41.15 -2.43 -34.88
N LEU A 301 -39.97 -3.05 -34.88
CA LEU A 301 -39.08 -3.06 -36.05
C LEU A 301 -39.68 -3.78 -37.25
N ARG A 302 -40.46 -4.84 -37.03
CA ARG A 302 -41.17 -5.55 -38.12
C ARG A 302 -42.27 -4.69 -38.73
N SER A 303 -43.09 -4.01 -37.91
CA SER A 303 -44.15 -3.15 -38.42
C SER A 303 -43.61 -1.95 -39.19
N GLU A 304 -42.50 -1.34 -38.72
CA GLU A 304 -41.83 -0.27 -39.47
C GLU A 304 -41.25 -0.76 -40.80
N ARG A 305 -40.60 -1.92 -40.83
CA ARG A 305 -40.07 -2.51 -42.07
C ARG A 305 -41.16 -2.83 -43.08
N GLU A 306 -42.31 -3.34 -42.63
CA GLU A 306 -43.47 -3.57 -43.50
C GLU A 306 -44.04 -2.26 -44.04
N SER A 307 -44.09 -1.20 -43.22
CA SER A 307 -44.52 0.13 -43.68
C SER A 307 -43.55 0.73 -44.71
N SER A 308 -42.24 0.54 -44.52
CA SER A 308 -41.22 1.01 -45.46
C SER A 308 -41.24 0.22 -46.77
N ARG A 309 -41.44 -1.11 -46.72
CA ARG A 309 -41.60 -1.93 -47.94
C ARG A 309 -42.81 -1.51 -48.76
N LYS A 310 -43.96 -1.26 -48.11
CA LYS A 310 -45.16 -0.76 -48.81
C LYS A 310 -44.92 0.60 -49.47
N ARG A 311 -44.21 1.51 -48.79
CA ARG A 311 -43.83 2.82 -49.37
C ARG A 311 -42.88 2.66 -50.56
N GLU A 312 -41.95 1.71 -50.50
CA GLU A 312 -41.00 1.44 -51.57
C GLU A 312 -41.68 0.82 -52.80
N GLU A 313 -42.57 -0.16 -52.61
CA GLU A 313 -43.38 -0.73 -53.70
C GLU A 313 -44.27 0.32 -54.37
N ASP A 314 -44.91 1.19 -53.59
CA ASP A 314 -45.69 2.33 -54.09
C ASP A 314 -44.84 3.31 -54.92
N LEU A 315 -43.60 3.54 -54.50
CA LEU A 315 -42.67 4.41 -55.23
C LEU A 315 -42.25 3.76 -56.56
N ILE A 316 -41.93 2.45 -56.54
CA ILE A 316 -41.57 1.68 -57.73
C ILE A 316 -42.73 1.66 -58.74
N ASN A 317 -43.97 1.49 -58.28
CA ASN A 317 -45.14 1.51 -59.16
C ASN A 317 -45.36 2.89 -59.81
N ARG A 318 -45.15 3.98 -59.06
CA ARG A 318 -45.18 5.35 -59.63
C ARG A 318 -44.08 5.59 -60.67
N ILE A 319 -42.88 5.07 -60.43
CA ILE A 319 -41.77 5.16 -61.40
C ILE A 319 -42.10 4.35 -62.67
N ARG A 320 -42.64 3.14 -62.52
CA ARG A 320 -43.07 2.32 -63.67
C ARG A 320 -44.14 3.03 -64.51
N GLN A 321 -45.13 3.64 -63.88
CA GLN A 321 -46.15 4.44 -64.59
C GLN A 321 -45.52 5.61 -65.36
N ARG A 322 -44.63 6.38 -64.73
CA ARG A 322 -43.90 7.46 -65.42
C ARG A 322 -43.07 6.93 -66.59
N SER A 323 -42.34 5.84 -66.40
CA SER A 323 -41.53 5.22 -67.47
C SER A 323 -42.37 4.70 -68.64
N ALA A 324 -43.60 4.27 -68.40
CA ALA A 324 -44.53 3.88 -69.47
C ALA A 324 -45.00 5.11 -70.27
N THR A 325 -45.38 6.19 -69.58
CA THR A 325 -45.74 7.46 -70.23
C THR A 325 -44.55 8.09 -70.97
N GLU A 326 -43.34 7.90 -70.48
CA GLU A 326 -42.10 8.40 -71.08
C GLU A 326 -41.71 7.58 -72.30
N LYS A 327 -41.85 6.25 -72.27
CA LYS A 327 -41.71 5.39 -73.46
C LYS A 327 -42.71 5.72 -74.55
N GLU A 328 -43.92 6.13 -74.19
CA GLU A 328 -44.92 6.57 -75.16
C GLU A 328 -44.54 7.91 -75.79
N ARG A 329 -44.02 8.85 -74.99
CA ARG A 329 -43.42 10.11 -75.50
C ARG A 329 -42.15 9.88 -76.33
N GLU A 330 -41.32 8.90 -75.98
CA GLU A 330 -40.13 8.51 -76.75
C GLU A 330 -40.50 7.89 -78.10
N LYS A 331 -41.59 7.12 -78.18
CA LYS A 331 -42.12 6.66 -79.47
C LYS A 331 -42.54 7.83 -80.35
N THR A 332 -43.27 8.80 -79.79
CA THR A 332 -43.67 10.01 -80.53
C THR A 332 -42.46 10.86 -80.93
N MET A 333 -41.45 10.97 -80.06
CA MET A 333 -40.19 11.67 -80.33
C MET A 333 -39.35 10.95 -81.39
N MET A 334 -39.29 9.62 -81.38
CA MET A 334 -38.58 8.83 -82.39
C MET A 334 -39.24 8.92 -83.76
N GLU A 335 -40.56 9.07 -83.82
CA GLU A 335 -41.29 9.34 -85.06
C GLU A 335 -40.91 10.72 -85.64
N LEU A 336 -40.79 11.74 -84.78
CA LEU A 336 -40.29 13.07 -85.15
C LEU A 336 -38.79 13.08 -85.53
N ILE A 337 -37.96 12.28 -84.86
CA ILE A 337 -36.54 12.13 -85.18
C ILE A 337 -36.34 11.37 -86.51
N ASN A 338 -37.19 10.40 -86.84
CA ASN A 338 -37.14 9.69 -88.12
C ASN A 338 -37.47 10.61 -89.30
N GLU A 339 -38.45 11.51 -89.14
CA GLU A 339 -38.72 12.59 -90.08
C GLU A 339 -37.54 13.58 -90.19
N SER A 340 -36.87 13.90 -89.08
CA SER A 340 -35.68 14.76 -89.08
C SER A 340 -34.43 14.07 -89.68
N ASN A 341 -34.30 12.75 -89.54
CA ASN A 341 -33.19 11.95 -90.10
C ASN A 341 -33.29 11.78 -91.61
N LYS A 342 -34.51 11.69 -92.17
CA LYS A 342 -34.74 11.78 -93.62
C LYS A 342 -34.15 13.04 -94.25
N ILE A 343 -34.13 14.16 -93.51
CA ILE A 343 -33.58 15.44 -93.95
C ILE A 343 -32.06 15.50 -93.75
N ARG A 344 -31.55 14.81 -92.73
CA ARG A 344 -30.13 14.83 -92.33
C ARG A 344 -29.25 13.82 -93.09
N ASP A 345 -29.81 12.72 -93.58
CA ASP A 345 -29.09 11.73 -94.39
C ASP A 345 -28.86 12.19 -95.85
N HIS A 346 -29.30 13.40 -96.23
CA HIS A 346 -28.92 14.02 -97.51
C HIS A 346 -27.56 14.76 -97.44
N TYR A 347 -27.04 15.03 -96.24
CA TYR A 347 -25.75 15.70 -96.07
C TYR A 347 -24.89 14.88 -95.12
N ARG A 348 -23.64 14.63 -95.54
CA ARG A 348 -22.50 14.23 -94.69
C ARG A 348 -22.16 12.74 -94.69
N ASP A 349 -21.92 12.24 -95.89
CA ASP A 349 -20.85 11.28 -96.13
C ASP A 349 -19.54 12.07 -96.24
N GLU A 350 -18.82 12.26 -95.13
CA GLU A 350 -17.38 12.52 -95.18
C GLU A 350 -16.75 12.43 -93.78
N THR A 351 -15.70 11.61 -93.71
CA THR A 351 -14.64 11.57 -92.68
C THR A 351 -14.88 10.74 -91.41
N ALA A 352 -14.60 9.44 -91.55
CA ALA A 352 -14.08 8.60 -90.48
C ALA A 352 -12.54 8.58 -90.53
N ARG A 353 -11.85 8.68 -89.37
CA ARG A 353 -10.84 7.70 -88.88
C ARG A 353 -9.94 8.22 -87.72
N ARG A 354 -9.55 7.23 -86.89
CA ARG A 354 -8.39 7.07 -85.97
C ARG A 354 -8.59 7.44 -84.49
N GLU A 355 -8.63 6.48 -83.55
CA GLU A 355 -7.54 5.63 -82.93
C GLU A 355 -6.65 6.45 -81.95
N GLN A 356 -6.11 6.02 -80.79
CA GLN A 356 -6.04 4.80 -79.94
C GLN A 356 -5.17 5.09 -78.66
N SER A 357 -5.25 4.23 -77.61
CA SER A 357 -4.20 3.81 -76.59
C SER A 357 -3.73 4.78 -75.46
N MET A 358 -3.23 4.44 -74.24
CA MET A 358 -2.69 3.25 -73.51
C MET A 358 -2.53 3.54 -71.95
N PRO A 359 -2.31 2.57 -71.00
CA PRO A 359 -2.15 2.80 -69.52
C PRO A 359 -0.88 2.19 -68.81
N LEU A 360 -0.66 2.46 -67.49
CA LEU A 360 0.35 1.84 -66.57
C LEU A 360 -0.11 1.79 -65.06
N PRO A 361 0.32 0.80 -64.21
CA PRO A 361 0.05 0.74 -62.75
C PRO A 361 1.29 0.60 -61.81
N VAL A 362 1.15 0.85 -60.49
CA VAL A 362 2.16 0.60 -59.42
C VAL A 362 1.53 0.04 -58.12
N THR A 363 2.28 -0.83 -57.45
CA THR A 363 1.98 -1.80 -56.37
C THR A 363 2.13 -1.32 -54.91
N LEU A 364 1.56 -2.11 -53.97
CA LEU A 364 1.51 -1.99 -52.50
C LEU A 364 2.63 -2.78 -51.77
N VAL A 365 2.98 -2.40 -50.52
CA VAL A 365 3.84 -3.15 -49.58
C VAL A 365 3.25 -3.10 -48.14
N GLU A 366 3.27 -4.23 -47.44
CA GLU A 366 2.90 -4.44 -46.01
C GLU A 366 4.14 -4.56 -45.07
N PRO A 367 3.99 -4.48 -43.73
CA PRO A 367 5.09 -4.54 -42.77
C PRO A 367 5.18 -5.86 -41.97
N GLU A 368 6.41 -6.36 -41.74
CA GLU A 368 6.72 -7.32 -40.67
C GLU A 368 8.04 -6.92 -40.00
N ASP A 369 8.07 -6.94 -38.65
CA ASP A 369 9.21 -7.42 -37.85
C ASP A 369 8.84 -7.46 -36.35
N VAL A 370 8.91 -8.67 -35.77
CA VAL A 370 8.73 -8.98 -34.35
C VAL A 370 10.05 -9.55 -33.82
N ILE A 371 10.71 -8.84 -32.90
CA ILE A 371 11.97 -9.29 -32.29
C ILE A 371 11.67 -10.31 -31.18
N ASN A 372 12.17 -11.53 -31.36
CA ASN A 372 12.23 -12.60 -30.36
C ASN A 372 13.58 -12.50 -29.61
N LEU A 373 13.58 -12.48 -28.28
CA LEU A 373 14.79 -12.33 -27.45
C LEU A 373 15.06 -13.61 -26.67
N ASP A 374 16.16 -14.29 -27.00
CA ASP A 374 16.63 -15.52 -26.37
C ASP A 374 17.44 -15.29 -25.08
N ASP A 375 17.34 -16.24 -24.14
CA ASP A 375 17.89 -16.24 -22.77
C ASP A 375 19.41 -15.98 -22.64
N ARG A 376 20.19 -16.16 -23.72
CA ARG A 376 21.64 -15.87 -23.74
C ARG A 376 21.97 -14.37 -23.84
N THR A 377 21.02 -13.55 -24.27
CA THR A 377 21.21 -12.09 -24.32
C THR A 377 21.16 -11.45 -22.93
N LEU A 378 20.41 -12.03 -21.99
CA LEU A 378 20.29 -11.54 -20.60
C LEU A 378 21.61 -11.68 -19.82
N SER A 379 22.35 -12.78 -19.99
CA SER A 379 23.66 -12.98 -19.33
C SER A 379 24.74 -12.06 -19.87
N THR A 380 24.64 -11.68 -21.14
CA THR A 380 25.61 -10.80 -21.80
C THR A 380 25.35 -9.34 -21.46
N PHE A 381 24.07 -8.96 -21.30
CA PHE A 381 23.66 -7.63 -20.82
C PHE A 381 24.05 -7.36 -19.35
N ALA A 382 24.10 -8.41 -18.53
CA ALA A 382 24.50 -8.34 -17.13
C ALA A 382 25.99 -8.02 -16.91
N ARG A 383 26.85 -8.25 -17.91
CA ARG A 383 28.31 -8.00 -17.82
C ARG A 383 28.74 -6.58 -18.19
N SER A 384 27.89 -5.79 -18.84
CA SER A 384 28.26 -4.47 -19.38
C SER A 384 27.77 -3.27 -18.56
N HIS A 385 26.95 -3.50 -17.52
CA HIS A 385 26.43 -2.44 -16.67
C HIS A 385 27.00 -2.58 -15.26
N SER A 386 27.43 -1.45 -14.70
CA SER A 386 27.99 -1.29 -13.36
C SER A 386 26.96 -1.64 -12.28
N PHE A 387 26.66 -2.93 -12.15
CA PHE A 387 25.91 -3.46 -11.03
C PHE A 387 26.87 -3.62 -9.85
N PRO A 388 26.39 -3.44 -8.60
CA PRO A 388 27.20 -3.69 -7.40
C PRO A 388 27.79 -5.11 -7.43
N ALA A 389 28.87 -5.44 -6.71
CA ALA A 389 29.35 -6.82 -6.66
C ALA A 389 28.22 -7.82 -6.27
N PRO A 390 28.26 -9.10 -6.70
CA PRO A 390 27.25 -10.10 -6.32
C PRO A 390 26.97 -10.19 -4.81
N GLU A 391 27.98 -9.88 -4.00
CA GLU A 391 27.95 -9.90 -2.53
C GLU A 391 27.42 -8.60 -1.90
N HIS A 392 27.04 -7.60 -2.70
CA HIS A 392 26.61 -6.30 -2.19
C HIS A 392 25.23 -6.41 -1.49
N PRO A 393 25.05 -5.87 -0.26
CA PRO A 393 23.82 -6.01 0.53
C PRO A 393 22.53 -5.58 -0.18
N ILE A 394 22.64 -4.60 -1.08
CA ILE A 394 21.53 -4.10 -1.91
C ILE A 394 20.97 -5.17 -2.87
N ARG A 395 21.79 -6.13 -3.34
CA ARG A 395 21.34 -7.22 -4.22
C ARG A 395 20.49 -8.27 -3.53
N VAL A 396 20.47 -8.29 -2.19
CA VAL A 396 19.71 -9.23 -1.36
C VAL A 396 18.31 -8.68 -1.02
N LEU A 397 18.04 -7.42 -1.36
CA LEU A 397 16.73 -6.80 -1.10
C LEU A 397 15.72 -7.17 -2.18
N PRO A 398 14.43 -7.28 -1.84
CA PRO A 398 13.42 -7.51 -2.85
C PRO A 398 13.38 -6.34 -3.85
N PRO A 399 13.10 -6.60 -5.13
CA PRO A 399 12.92 -5.54 -6.12
C PRO A 399 11.88 -4.50 -5.68
N VAL A 400 11.98 -3.26 -6.16
CA VAL A 400 11.02 -2.18 -5.85
C VAL A 400 10.77 -1.31 -7.07
N ASP A 401 9.55 -0.80 -7.22
CA ASP A 401 9.26 0.26 -8.18
C ASP A 401 9.23 1.61 -7.48
N VAL A 402 10.07 2.52 -7.95
CA VAL A 402 10.20 3.87 -7.40
C VAL A 402 9.72 4.90 -8.41
N LEU A 403 8.62 5.57 -8.11
CA LEU A 403 8.17 6.75 -8.85
C LEU A 403 8.71 8.02 -8.20
N LEU A 404 9.53 8.77 -8.92
CA LEU A 404 9.96 10.10 -8.51
C LEU A 404 8.97 11.13 -9.06
N LEU A 405 8.23 11.80 -8.18
CA LEU A 405 7.32 12.89 -8.53
C LEU A 405 8.03 14.22 -8.22
N VAL A 406 8.60 14.84 -9.25
CA VAL A 406 9.54 15.96 -9.10
C VAL A 406 8.88 17.29 -9.45
N ASP A 407 8.80 18.17 -8.46
CA ASP A 407 8.36 19.54 -8.62
C ASP A 407 9.44 20.36 -9.34
N SER A 408 9.03 21.06 -10.39
CA SER A 408 9.86 21.96 -11.19
C SER A 408 9.16 23.30 -11.39
N SER A 409 8.25 23.68 -10.49
CA SER A 409 7.57 24.97 -10.46
C SER A 409 8.51 26.13 -10.12
N SER A 410 7.99 27.36 -10.21
CA SER A 410 8.72 28.58 -9.89
C SER A 410 8.99 28.79 -8.39
N SER A 411 8.35 28.03 -7.49
CA SER A 411 8.60 28.13 -6.06
C SER A 411 9.95 27.51 -5.65
N ILE A 412 10.43 26.56 -6.45
CA ILE A 412 11.77 25.98 -6.33
C ILE A 412 12.70 26.67 -7.33
N ASP A 413 13.64 27.46 -6.83
CA ASP A 413 14.59 28.17 -7.69
C ASP A 413 15.52 27.20 -8.47
N LEU A 414 16.10 27.70 -9.56
CA LEU A 414 16.95 26.89 -10.45
C LEU A 414 18.15 26.25 -9.71
N ASN A 415 18.68 26.93 -8.70
CA ASN A 415 19.78 26.44 -7.89
C ASN A 415 19.34 25.26 -7.00
N SER A 416 18.20 25.37 -6.30
CA SER A 416 17.64 24.26 -5.51
C SER A 416 17.22 23.11 -6.42
N PHE A 417 16.69 23.38 -7.61
CA PHE A 417 16.38 22.33 -8.59
C PHE A 417 17.63 21.57 -9.05
N ASN A 418 18.76 22.25 -9.23
CA ASN A 418 20.03 21.59 -9.53
C ASN A 418 20.52 20.73 -8.35
N GLN A 419 20.32 21.16 -7.10
CA GLN A 419 20.60 20.35 -5.91
C GLN A 419 19.70 19.11 -5.86
N VAL A 420 18.40 19.26 -6.13
CA VAL A 420 17.45 18.14 -6.28
C VAL A 420 17.96 17.12 -7.28
N LYS A 421 18.39 17.55 -8.47
CA LYS A 421 18.95 16.65 -9.49
C LYS A 421 20.19 15.91 -8.98
N GLN A 422 21.06 16.57 -8.23
CA GLN A 422 22.25 15.93 -7.66
C GLN A 422 21.88 14.89 -6.60
N VAL A 423 20.97 15.23 -5.69
CA VAL A 423 20.50 14.34 -4.62
C VAL A 423 19.79 13.12 -5.21
N LEU A 424 18.87 13.31 -6.17
CA LEU A 424 18.18 12.20 -6.84
C LEU A 424 19.17 11.28 -7.57
N ARG A 425 20.20 11.83 -8.23
CA ARG A 425 21.26 11.04 -8.87
C ARG A 425 22.11 10.24 -7.89
N SER A 426 22.27 10.72 -6.66
CA SER A 426 22.94 10.00 -5.57
C SER A 426 22.01 8.93 -5.00
N PHE A 427 20.75 9.26 -4.75
CA PHE A 427 19.74 8.34 -4.24
C PHE A 427 19.53 7.12 -5.14
N VAL A 428 19.34 7.31 -6.44
CA VAL A 428 19.17 6.18 -7.37
C VAL A 428 20.43 5.32 -7.53
N ALA A 429 21.59 5.78 -7.05
CA ALA A 429 22.80 4.95 -7.03
C ALA A 429 22.73 3.84 -5.97
N ASP A 430 21.88 4.01 -4.95
CA ASP A 430 21.65 3.03 -3.88
C ASP A 430 20.51 2.05 -4.23
N ILE A 431 20.02 2.08 -5.47
CA ILE A 431 18.92 1.22 -5.94
C ILE A 431 19.47 0.22 -6.97
N ASP A 432 19.08 -1.04 -6.82
CA ASP A 432 19.49 -2.14 -7.70
C ASP A 432 18.67 -2.19 -9.01
N ILE A 433 18.91 -1.25 -9.92
CA ILE A 433 18.06 -1.05 -11.10
C ILE A 433 18.41 -2.03 -12.24
N ALA A 434 17.49 -2.94 -12.61
CA ALA A 434 17.65 -3.90 -13.72
C ALA A 434 16.28 -4.41 -14.26
N PRO A 435 16.20 -5.06 -15.44
CA PRO A 435 14.93 -5.49 -16.07
C PRO A 435 14.03 -6.42 -15.24
N SER A 436 14.58 -7.14 -14.27
CA SER A 436 13.84 -7.99 -13.32
C SER A 436 14.05 -7.57 -11.86
N ARG A 437 14.77 -6.47 -11.62
CA ARG A 437 15.07 -5.91 -10.30
C ARG A 437 14.34 -4.59 -10.13
N SER A 438 14.90 -3.61 -9.45
CA SER A 438 14.18 -2.37 -9.20
C SER A 438 14.01 -1.55 -10.49
N ARG A 439 12.92 -0.80 -10.58
CA ARG A 439 12.65 0.11 -11.71
C ARG A 439 12.36 1.50 -11.18
N VAL A 440 12.66 2.49 -12.00
CA VAL A 440 12.46 3.90 -11.66
C VAL A 440 11.68 4.58 -12.77
N ALA A 441 10.67 5.35 -12.38
CA ALA A 441 9.96 6.27 -13.25
C ALA A 441 10.10 7.70 -12.70
N VAL A 442 9.99 8.69 -13.57
CA VAL A 442 9.99 10.11 -13.20
C VAL A 442 8.80 10.80 -13.84
N ILE A 443 8.01 11.47 -13.01
CA ILE A 443 7.02 12.46 -13.41
C ILE A 443 7.53 13.81 -12.96
N MET A 444 7.49 14.78 -13.86
CA MET A 444 7.76 16.18 -13.54
C MET A 444 6.44 16.94 -13.47
N PHE A 445 6.31 17.89 -12.55
CA PHE A 445 5.13 18.73 -12.48
C PHE A 445 5.47 20.19 -12.16
N ALA A 446 4.58 21.07 -12.60
CA ALA A 446 4.45 22.46 -12.23
C ALA A 446 2.95 22.78 -12.39
N ALA A 447 2.56 23.43 -13.49
CA ALA A 447 1.16 23.60 -13.85
C ALA A 447 0.49 22.28 -14.31
N GLU A 448 1.23 21.48 -15.07
CA GLU A 448 0.75 20.22 -15.66
C GLU A 448 1.76 19.10 -15.40
N PRO A 449 1.33 17.95 -14.83
CA PRO A 449 2.21 16.81 -14.64
C PRO A 449 2.49 16.09 -15.98
N LYS A 450 3.74 15.68 -16.19
CA LYS A 450 4.18 14.96 -17.40
C LYS A 450 5.15 13.84 -17.04
N VAL A 451 4.99 12.68 -17.66
CA VAL A 451 5.96 11.59 -17.56
C VAL A 451 7.25 12.01 -18.26
N TYR A 452 8.33 12.19 -17.51
CA TYR A 452 9.66 12.43 -18.09
C TYR A 452 10.27 11.13 -18.62
N PHE A 453 10.14 10.04 -17.85
CA PHE A 453 10.29 8.67 -18.34
C PHE A 453 9.54 7.68 -17.45
N GLY A 454 8.99 6.61 -18.05
CA GLY A 454 8.27 5.55 -17.33
C GLY A 454 9.17 4.40 -16.86
N PHE A 455 8.59 3.43 -16.14
CA PHE A 455 9.30 2.29 -15.52
C PHE A 455 10.05 1.39 -16.52
N GLU A 456 9.56 1.33 -17.76
CA GLU A 456 10.14 0.49 -18.83
C GLU A 456 11.25 1.18 -19.64
N ARG A 457 11.58 2.43 -19.35
CA ARG A 457 12.51 3.19 -20.20
C ARG A 457 13.97 2.86 -19.93
N TYR A 458 14.34 2.64 -18.68
CA TYR A 458 15.74 2.52 -18.27
C TYR A 458 15.95 1.33 -17.32
N TYR A 459 16.89 0.46 -17.68
CA TYR A 459 17.22 -0.75 -16.91
C TYR A 459 18.64 -0.73 -16.33
N SER A 460 19.23 0.44 -16.13
CA SER A 460 20.52 0.58 -15.47
C SER A 460 20.61 1.88 -14.66
N VAL A 461 21.35 1.83 -13.54
CA VAL A 461 21.64 3.01 -12.72
C VAL A 461 22.31 4.12 -13.55
N ARG A 462 23.23 3.77 -14.45
CA ARG A 462 23.95 4.73 -15.29
C ARG A 462 23.01 5.50 -16.23
N SER A 463 22.07 4.81 -16.87
CA SER A 463 21.12 5.43 -17.78
C SER A 463 20.14 6.34 -17.03
N VAL A 464 19.62 5.89 -15.88
CA VAL A 464 18.75 6.71 -15.01
C VAL A 464 19.47 7.97 -14.53
N ARG A 465 20.70 7.85 -14.01
CA ARG A 465 21.51 9.02 -13.57
C ARG A 465 21.79 10.00 -14.70
N THR A 466 21.97 9.50 -15.92
CA THR A 466 22.19 10.35 -17.11
C THR A 466 20.93 11.10 -17.49
N ALA A 467 19.76 10.45 -17.43
CA ALA A 467 18.46 11.09 -17.65
C ALA A 467 18.18 12.16 -16.60
N LEU A 468 18.35 11.84 -15.31
CA LEU A 468 18.15 12.80 -14.21
C LEU A 468 19.07 14.04 -14.35
N ARG A 469 20.31 13.87 -14.83
CA ARG A 469 21.22 15.00 -15.10
C ARG A 469 20.67 15.96 -16.17
N ARG A 470 19.97 15.43 -17.17
CA ARG A 470 19.42 16.18 -18.31
C ARG A 470 17.97 16.67 -18.09
N MET A 471 17.42 16.49 -16.90
CA MET A 471 16.09 16.95 -16.56
C MET A 471 15.99 18.48 -16.72
N PRO A 472 15.02 19.01 -17.49
CA PRO A 472 14.84 20.44 -17.69
C PRO A 472 14.18 21.10 -16.48
N TYR A 473 14.29 22.42 -16.36
CA TYR A 473 13.52 23.20 -15.41
C TYR A 473 12.31 23.83 -16.13
N LEU A 474 11.10 23.64 -15.60
CA LEU A 474 9.84 24.07 -16.22
C LEU A 474 9.43 25.49 -15.82
N GLY A 475 9.43 25.80 -14.52
CA GLY A 475 8.80 26.99 -13.96
C GLY A 475 7.25 26.95 -14.03
N GLY A 476 6.62 27.94 -13.41
CA GLY A 476 5.16 28.12 -13.38
C GLY A 476 4.53 27.87 -12.01
N PRO A 477 3.18 27.91 -11.91
CA PRO A 477 2.45 27.61 -10.68
C PRO A 477 2.57 26.13 -10.30
N THR A 478 2.18 25.78 -9.07
CA THR A 478 2.33 24.42 -8.50
C THR A 478 0.97 23.82 -8.18
N PHE A 479 0.63 22.70 -8.84
CA PHE A 479 -0.60 21.94 -8.57
C PHE A 479 -0.28 20.49 -8.15
N LEU A 480 -0.07 20.31 -6.85
CA LEU A 480 0.30 19.03 -6.25
C LEU A 480 -0.83 18.00 -6.30
N ALA A 481 -2.09 18.38 -6.08
CA ALA A 481 -3.23 17.46 -6.18
C ALA A 481 -3.31 16.85 -7.58
N LYS A 482 -3.20 17.69 -8.61
CA LYS A 482 -3.18 17.24 -10.00
C LYS A 482 -2.01 16.28 -10.28
N ALA A 483 -0.83 16.59 -9.75
CA ALA A 483 0.36 15.75 -9.88
C ALA A 483 0.20 14.38 -9.18
N LEU A 484 -0.37 14.35 -7.98
CA LEU A 484 -0.65 13.12 -7.22
C LEU A 484 -1.70 12.25 -7.91
N SER A 485 -2.76 12.86 -8.45
CA SER A 485 -3.78 12.15 -9.25
C SER A 485 -3.19 11.52 -10.51
N PHE A 486 -2.35 12.26 -11.23
CA PHE A 486 -1.65 11.76 -12.41
C PHE A 486 -0.67 10.62 -12.07
N ALA A 487 0.08 10.76 -10.97
CA ALA A 487 0.96 9.72 -10.44
C ALA A 487 0.19 8.45 -10.05
N ALA A 488 -0.97 8.59 -9.40
CA ALA A 488 -1.85 7.47 -9.06
C ALA A 488 -2.28 6.69 -10.31
N GLY A 489 -2.61 7.38 -11.40
CA GLY A 489 -2.92 6.73 -12.69
C GLY A 489 -1.76 5.92 -13.26
N VAL A 490 -0.54 6.47 -13.24
CA VAL A 490 0.67 5.78 -13.70
C VAL A 490 0.99 4.56 -12.83
N LEU A 491 0.92 4.70 -11.50
CA LEU A 491 1.14 3.61 -10.56
C LEU A 491 0.07 2.52 -10.69
N TYR A 492 -1.20 2.90 -10.83
CA TYR A 492 -2.29 1.95 -11.05
C TYR A 492 -2.12 1.15 -12.35
N GLN A 493 -1.69 1.79 -13.43
CA GLN A 493 -1.38 1.08 -14.68
C GLN A 493 -0.23 0.09 -14.48
N GLU A 494 0.80 0.49 -13.74
CA GLU A 494 1.94 -0.36 -13.39
C GLU A 494 1.50 -1.57 -12.56
N GLN A 495 0.62 -1.40 -11.56
CA GLN A 495 0.06 -2.50 -10.78
C GLN A 495 -0.78 -3.47 -11.62
N ASN A 496 -1.40 -3.00 -12.71
CA ASN A 496 -2.38 -3.75 -13.48
C ASN A 496 -1.89 -4.24 -14.85
N MET A 497 -0.56 -4.29 -15.08
CA MET A 497 0.01 -4.72 -16.35
C MET A 497 -0.62 -6.03 -16.87
N LYS A 498 -1.03 -6.01 -18.15
CA LYS A 498 -1.71 -7.14 -18.81
C LYS A 498 -0.81 -8.38 -19.01
N ARG A 499 0.53 -8.24 -18.86
CA ARG A 499 1.55 -9.25 -19.19
C ARG A 499 2.20 -9.93 -17.98
N VAL A 500 1.59 -9.96 -16.80
CA VAL A 500 2.10 -10.82 -15.73
C VAL A 500 1.67 -12.27 -16.01
N ARG A 501 2.64 -13.13 -16.36
CA ARG A 501 2.40 -14.57 -16.68
C ARG A 501 1.80 -15.35 -15.49
N HIS A 502 1.89 -14.81 -14.28
CA HIS A 502 1.38 -15.43 -13.06
C HIS A 502 0.51 -14.43 -12.27
N ARG A 503 -0.81 -14.64 -12.26
CA ARG A 503 -1.68 -13.99 -11.27
C ARG A 503 -1.43 -14.65 -9.92
N HIS A 504 -1.05 -13.87 -8.92
CA HIS A 504 -1.08 -14.31 -7.53
C HIS A 504 -2.52 -14.63 -7.14
N ARG A 505 -2.81 -15.91 -6.85
CA ARG A 505 -4.17 -16.40 -6.58
C ARG A 505 -4.72 -15.99 -5.21
N LEU A 506 -3.83 -15.59 -4.29
CA LEU A 506 -4.14 -15.33 -2.89
C LEU A 506 -3.84 -13.86 -2.48
N MET A 507 -3.47 -12.96 -3.41
CA MET A 507 -3.18 -11.55 -3.10
C MET A 507 -4.47 -10.68 -3.09
N PRO A 508 -4.66 -9.81 -2.08
CA PRO A 508 -5.82 -8.92 -1.98
C PRO A 508 -5.74 -7.65 -2.85
N THR A 509 -4.59 -7.32 -3.44
CA THR A 509 -4.40 -6.21 -4.40
C THR A 509 -3.80 -6.71 -5.72
N PRO A 510 -4.04 -6.03 -6.85
CA PRO A 510 -3.82 -6.63 -8.15
C PRO A 510 -2.33 -6.77 -8.49
N ARG A 511 -1.91 -8.02 -8.75
CA ARG A 511 -0.92 -8.41 -9.77
C ARG A 511 0.54 -7.98 -9.62
N HIS A 512 0.95 -7.26 -8.58
CA HIS A 512 2.34 -6.78 -8.48
C HIS A 512 3.23 -7.59 -7.55
N ASP A 513 4.43 -7.95 -8.01
CA ASP A 513 5.41 -8.81 -7.32
C ASP A 513 6.43 -8.03 -6.46
N ARG A 514 6.25 -6.70 -6.35
CA ARG A 514 7.17 -5.77 -5.69
C ARG A 514 6.41 -4.60 -5.04
N PRO A 515 6.95 -3.99 -3.96
CA PRO A 515 6.36 -2.80 -3.37
C PRO A 515 6.44 -1.63 -4.36
N GLN A 516 5.42 -0.78 -4.35
CA GLN A 516 5.43 0.50 -5.04
C GLN A 516 5.69 1.63 -4.06
N VAL A 517 6.69 2.43 -4.40
CA VAL A 517 7.15 3.57 -3.63
C VAL A 517 7.05 4.82 -4.49
N MET A 518 6.57 5.90 -3.90
CA MET A 518 6.62 7.23 -4.51
C MET A 518 7.48 8.15 -3.65
N VAL A 519 8.42 8.86 -4.28
CA VAL A 519 9.19 9.93 -3.65
C VAL A 519 8.73 11.25 -4.26
N VAL A 520 8.02 12.05 -3.47
CA VAL A 520 7.56 13.39 -3.84
C VAL A 520 8.68 14.38 -3.54
N VAL A 521 9.14 15.13 -4.53
CA VAL A 521 10.17 16.15 -4.35
C VAL A 521 9.51 17.50 -4.54
N SER A 522 9.29 18.27 -3.47
CA SER A 522 8.61 19.57 -3.50
C SER A 522 8.92 20.39 -2.25
N ASP A 523 8.68 21.70 -2.28
CA ASP A 523 8.69 22.58 -1.11
C ASP A 523 7.32 22.64 -0.39
N GLY A 524 6.30 21.92 -0.90
CA GLY A 524 4.97 21.85 -0.32
C GLY A 524 4.09 23.08 -0.55
N ILE A 525 4.54 24.02 -1.38
CA ILE A 525 3.73 25.13 -1.85
C ILE A 525 2.84 24.60 -2.98
N SER A 526 1.53 24.81 -2.88
CA SER A 526 0.56 24.36 -3.89
C SER A 526 -0.68 25.24 -3.90
N ASP A 527 -1.32 25.43 -5.04
CA ASP A 527 -2.54 26.23 -5.13
C ASP A 527 -3.83 25.38 -4.98
N ASP A 528 -3.68 24.05 -4.87
CA ASP A 528 -4.78 23.08 -4.77
C ASP A 528 -4.79 22.30 -3.44
N ALA A 529 -5.95 21.69 -3.13
CA ALA A 529 -6.13 20.78 -2.00
C ALA A 529 -6.04 19.33 -2.49
N PHE A 530 -5.28 18.49 -1.77
CA PHE A 530 -4.85 17.15 -2.24
C PHE A 530 -5.22 15.99 -1.30
N ASP A 531 -6.09 16.22 -0.32
CA ASP A 531 -6.41 15.22 0.71
C ASP A 531 -7.03 13.94 0.11
N GLN A 532 -7.84 14.06 -0.95
CA GLN A 532 -8.50 12.94 -1.60
C GLN A 532 -7.50 12.07 -2.38
N GLU A 533 -6.56 12.69 -3.09
CA GLU A 533 -5.53 12.04 -3.89
C GLU A 533 -4.54 11.30 -2.99
N VAL A 534 -4.12 11.92 -1.89
CA VAL A 534 -3.27 11.28 -0.87
C VAL A 534 -3.97 10.07 -0.27
N THR A 535 -5.24 10.21 0.13
CA THR A 535 -6.04 9.10 0.67
C THR A 535 -6.15 7.97 -0.35
N HIS A 536 -6.38 8.29 -1.63
CA HIS A 536 -6.46 7.31 -2.69
C HIS A 536 -5.16 6.51 -2.87
N LEU A 537 -4.02 7.19 -2.90
CA LEU A 537 -2.71 6.57 -3.04
C LEU A 537 -2.38 5.64 -1.86
N HIS A 538 -2.60 6.09 -0.62
CA HIS A 538 -2.28 5.31 0.58
C HIS A 538 -3.25 4.15 0.80
N GLU A 539 -4.56 4.40 0.69
CA GLU A 539 -5.58 3.42 1.13
C GLU A 539 -6.04 2.49 0.01
N ARG A 540 -6.13 2.98 -1.24
CA ARG A 540 -6.58 2.15 -2.37
C ARG A 540 -5.44 1.54 -3.15
N LEU A 541 -4.39 2.31 -3.43
CA LEU A 541 -3.24 1.82 -4.19
C LEU A 541 -2.13 1.25 -3.30
N MET A 542 -2.22 1.42 -1.98
CA MET A 542 -1.23 0.96 -1.00
C MET A 542 0.21 1.41 -1.30
N VAL A 543 0.34 2.61 -1.89
CA VAL A 543 1.63 3.19 -2.28
C VAL A 543 2.31 3.75 -1.05
N ARG A 544 3.60 3.44 -0.86
CA ARG A 544 4.41 4.04 0.21
C ARG A 544 4.99 5.35 -0.27
N ILE A 545 4.72 6.44 0.44
CA ILE A 545 5.14 7.79 0.03
C ILE A 545 6.20 8.34 0.97
N ALA A 546 7.31 8.80 0.40
CA ALA A 546 8.29 9.67 1.06
C ALA A 546 8.30 11.04 0.39
N ALA A 547 8.70 12.07 1.13
CA ALA A 547 8.88 13.42 0.63
C ALA A 547 10.35 13.83 0.77
N LEU A 548 10.91 14.40 -0.28
CA LEU A 548 12.22 15.04 -0.30
C LEU A 548 12.00 16.55 -0.48
N VAL A 549 12.30 17.34 0.55
CA VAL A 549 11.91 18.75 0.63
C VAL A 549 13.11 19.68 0.66
N THR A 550 12.94 20.90 0.17
CA THR A 550 13.95 21.97 0.29
C THR A 550 14.00 22.51 1.73
N LYS A 551 15.00 23.33 2.07
CA LYS A 551 15.14 23.86 3.45
C LYS A 551 13.98 24.74 3.90
N SER A 552 13.26 25.38 2.97
CA SER A 552 12.17 26.33 3.21
C SER A 552 10.80 25.75 2.83
N PHE A 553 10.48 24.55 3.31
CA PHE A 553 9.26 23.84 2.91
C PHE A 553 8.09 24.02 3.88
N ASN A 554 6.87 23.85 3.39
CA ASN A 554 5.66 23.84 4.21
C ASN A 554 5.43 22.46 4.85
N ARG A 555 5.83 22.32 6.11
CA ARG A 555 5.70 21.07 6.88
C ARG A 555 4.25 20.63 7.06
N GLU A 556 3.32 21.56 7.27
CA GLU A 556 1.90 21.25 7.48
C GLU A 556 1.26 20.64 6.25
N ARG A 557 1.81 20.92 5.07
CA ARG A 557 1.35 20.35 3.80
C ARG A 557 2.05 19.06 3.41
N MET A 558 3.34 18.91 3.70
CA MET A 558 4.09 17.70 3.30
C MET A 558 3.86 16.50 4.21
N VAL A 559 3.66 16.69 5.51
CA VAL A 559 3.42 15.58 6.45
C VAL A 559 2.15 14.78 6.12
N PRO A 560 1.01 15.41 5.77
CA PRO A 560 -0.16 14.68 5.28
C PRO A 560 0.11 13.83 4.05
N VAL A 561 0.88 14.34 3.07
CA VAL A 561 1.22 13.62 1.83
C VAL A 561 1.93 12.30 2.12
N THR A 562 2.91 12.33 3.03
CA THR A 562 3.66 11.12 3.41
C THR A 562 2.97 10.30 4.48
N ARG A 563 1.86 10.79 5.05
CA ARG A 563 1.16 10.29 6.26
C ARG A 563 1.96 10.38 7.55
N TYR A 564 3.27 10.26 7.47
CA TYR A 564 4.19 10.19 8.60
C TYR A 564 5.27 11.26 8.49
N ALA A 565 5.55 11.95 9.60
CA ALA A 565 6.60 12.96 9.63
C ALA A 565 8.02 12.39 9.40
N GLY A 566 8.27 11.14 9.81
CA GLY A 566 9.54 10.43 9.57
C GLY A 566 9.81 10.07 8.10
N SER A 567 8.85 10.31 7.20
CA SER A 567 8.98 10.08 5.75
C SER A 567 9.28 11.38 5.01
N VAL A 568 9.48 12.48 5.71
CA VAL A 568 9.86 13.78 5.14
C VAL A 568 11.34 14.00 5.40
N PHE A 569 12.11 14.13 4.33
CA PHE A 569 13.57 14.24 4.35
C PHE A 569 13.99 15.54 3.68
N THR A 570 14.93 16.26 4.27
CA THR A 570 15.56 17.41 3.60
C THR A 570 16.59 16.95 2.56
N LEU A 571 16.99 17.84 1.64
CA LEU A 571 17.94 17.51 0.57
C LEU A 571 19.29 16.96 1.07
N ASP A 572 19.73 17.35 2.26
CA ASP A 572 20.93 16.87 2.93
C ASP A 572 20.74 15.52 3.65
N GLN A 573 19.51 15.02 3.78
CA GLN A 573 19.16 13.74 4.41
C GLN A 573 18.96 12.61 3.40
N LYS A 574 19.75 12.60 2.31
CA LYS A 574 19.68 11.56 1.27
C LYS A 574 19.89 10.16 1.83
N GLU A 575 20.77 10.01 2.82
CA GLU A 575 21.06 8.74 3.48
C GLU A 575 19.83 8.23 4.22
N ALA A 576 19.10 9.11 4.93
CA ALA A 576 17.87 8.75 5.64
C ALA A 576 16.77 8.27 4.67
N LEU A 577 16.61 8.92 3.51
CA LEU A 577 15.69 8.47 2.46
C LEU A 577 16.07 7.08 1.92
N SER A 578 17.36 6.81 1.76
CA SER A 578 17.86 5.51 1.28
C SER A 578 17.60 4.39 2.30
N ILE A 579 17.78 4.70 3.58
CA ILE A 579 17.47 3.81 4.70
C ILE A 579 15.96 3.55 4.80
N TRP A 580 15.14 4.58 4.60
CA TRP A 580 13.69 4.45 4.56
C TRP A 580 13.21 3.52 3.43
N LEU A 581 13.78 3.65 2.24
CA LEU A 581 13.49 2.75 1.12
C LEU A 581 13.90 1.31 1.44
N TRP A 582 15.10 1.13 2.00
CA TRP A 582 15.59 -0.18 2.44
C TRP A 582 14.65 -0.84 3.44
N ARG A 583 14.15 -0.09 4.44
CA ARG A 583 13.18 -0.57 5.43
C ARG A 583 11.87 -0.97 4.77
N THR A 584 11.37 -0.15 3.85
CA THR A 584 10.15 -0.45 3.09
C THR A 584 10.29 -1.75 2.29
N GLN A 585 11.43 -1.97 1.64
CA GLN A 585 11.74 -3.22 0.93
C GLN A 585 11.80 -4.41 1.90
N ARG A 586 12.49 -4.28 3.05
CA ARG A 586 12.60 -5.35 4.04
C ARG A 586 11.25 -5.78 4.62
N MET A 587 10.43 -4.82 5.02
CA MET A 587 9.09 -5.09 5.54
C MET A 587 8.18 -5.75 4.49
N TRP A 588 8.32 -5.34 3.22
CA TRP A 588 7.67 -6.06 2.13
C TRP A 588 8.21 -7.49 1.98
N ASN A 589 9.52 -7.71 2.14
CA ASN A 589 10.05 -9.07 2.08
C ASN A 589 9.46 -9.95 3.20
N GLU A 590 9.45 -9.49 4.45
CA GLU A 590 9.04 -10.27 5.62
C GLU A 590 7.55 -10.63 5.59
N ASN A 591 6.69 -9.64 5.41
CA ASN A 591 5.24 -9.86 5.39
C ASN A 591 4.80 -10.75 4.22
N PHE A 592 5.55 -10.72 3.11
CA PHE A 592 5.18 -11.42 1.89
C PHE A 592 5.98 -12.71 1.67
N ARG A 593 7.05 -12.98 2.42
CA ARG A 593 7.85 -14.21 2.31
C ARG A 593 7.02 -15.45 2.62
N SER A 594 6.28 -15.44 3.72
CA SER A 594 5.38 -16.55 4.11
C SER A 594 4.26 -16.79 3.08
N TYR A 595 3.85 -15.75 2.37
CA TYR A 595 2.89 -15.83 1.27
C TYR A 595 3.51 -16.47 0.02
N VAL A 596 4.68 -15.98 -0.40
CA VAL A 596 5.42 -16.50 -1.56
C VAL A 596 5.80 -17.96 -1.35
N GLU A 597 6.20 -18.33 -0.12
CA GLU A 597 6.48 -19.72 0.25
C GLU A 597 5.23 -20.61 0.13
N ARG A 598 4.05 -20.14 0.58
CA ARG A 598 2.77 -20.85 0.39
C ARG A 598 2.35 -20.99 -1.07
N GLU A 599 2.63 -20.00 -1.91
CA GLU A 599 2.33 -20.10 -3.33
C GLU A 599 3.31 -21.04 -4.06
N LYS A 600 4.59 -21.03 -3.67
CA LYS A 600 5.59 -21.98 -4.16
C LYS A 600 5.24 -23.42 -3.80
N SER A 601 4.83 -23.68 -2.55
CA SER A 601 4.39 -25.02 -2.13
C SER A 601 3.13 -25.46 -2.88
N PHE A 602 2.14 -24.58 -3.01
CA PHE A 602 0.92 -24.86 -3.77
C PHE A 602 1.17 -25.18 -5.25
N ASN A 603 2.16 -24.52 -5.87
CA ASN A 603 2.55 -24.80 -7.25
C ASN A 603 3.37 -26.10 -7.37
N GLN A 604 4.18 -26.45 -6.37
CA GLN A 604 4.91 -27.73 -6.33
C GLN A 604 3.98 -28.94 -6.14
N GLU A 605 2.89 -28.80 -5.40
CA GLU A 605 1.86 -29.85 -5.26
C GLU A 605 1.11 -30.11 -6.57
N LYS A 606 1.05 -29.12 -7.46
CA LYS A 606 0.37 -29.23 -8.76
C LYS A 606 1.23 -29.75 -9.89
N THR A 607 2.56 -29.79 -9.74
CA THR A 607 3.42 -30.45 -10.71
C THR A 607 3.32 -31.97 -10.49
N PRO A 608 2.68 -32.74 -11.41
CA PRO A 608 2.68 -34.18 -11.28
C PRO A 608 4.13 -34.65 -11.30
N ARG A 609 4.53 -35.44 -10.29
CA ARG A 609 5.81 -36.14 -10.31
C ARG A 609 5.86 -36.94 -11.60
N ARG A 610 6.60 -36.46 -12.60
CA ARG A 610 7.01 -37.27 -13.74
C ARG A 610 7.91 -38.36 -13.15
N ASN A 611 7.32 -39.51 -12.85
CA ASN A 611 8.07 -40.71 -12.57
C ASN A 611 8.96 -40.98 -13.79
N LYS A 612 10.27 -40.92 -13.56
CA LYS A 612 11.29 -41.51 -14.43
C LYS A 612 11.48 -42.95 -14.02
#